data_AF-A0A7W1RYW6-F1
#
_entry.id   AF-A0A7W1RYW6-F1
#
_cell.length_a   1.000
_cell.length_b   1.000
_cell.length_c   1.000
_cell.angle_alpha   90.00
_cell.angle_beta   90.00
_cell.angle_gamma   90.00
#
_symmetry.space_group_name_H-M   'P 1'
#
loop_
_entity.id
_entity.type
_entity.pdbx_description
1 polymer ?
#
loop_
_entity_poly.entity_id
_entity_poly.type
_entity_poly.pdbx_seq_one_letter_code
_entity_poly.pdbx_strand_id
1 'polypeptide(L)'
;MFDPIGLTAKLSEAKANLANSTLGQTSPAQVMGRVDELETKVRQLTARQQVLEVIVAQAVGLTPEKIAELIDAEAKKVLAAMLTEGAVVVTVACPSCGRRVNRKLSKCQICGAAVA
;
A
#
# COMPACT_ATOMS: atom_id res chain seq x y z
N MET A 1 -49.17 -36.66 20.74
CA MET A 1 -50.15 -35.57 20.92
C MET A 1 -49.65 -34.37 20.13
N PHE A 2 -50.33 -33.98 19.06
CA PHE A 2 -50.08 -32.71 18.38
C PHE A 2 -50.73 -31.62 19.23
N ASP A 3 -49.96 -30.62 19.68
CA ASP A 3 -50.48 -29.47 20.41
C ASP A 3 -50.69 -28.29 19.43
N PRO A 4 -51.92 -28.10 18.90
CA PRO A 4 -52.20 -27.09 17.89
C PRO A 4 -52.04 -25.65 18.41
N ILE A 5 -52.07 -25.44 19.73
CA ILE A 5 -51.93 -24.11 20.35
C ILE A 5 -50.46 -23.67 20.32
N GLY A 6 -49.53 -24.60 20.53
CA GLY A 6 -48.10 -24.34 20.42
C GLY A 6 -47.67 -24.01 18.99
N LEU A 7 -48.34 -24.59 17.98
CA LEU A 7 -48.02 -24.36 16.57
C LEU A 7 -48.49 -22.98 16.08
N THR A 8 -49.69 -22.55 16.51
CA THR A 8 -50.23 -21.23 16.15
C THR A 8 -49.45 -20.10 16.80
N ALA A 9 -48.98 -20.27 18.05
CA ALA A 9 -48.10 -19.33 18.71
C ALA A 9 -46.78 -19.16 17.95
N LYS A 10 -46.11 -20.28 17.61
CA LYS A 10 -44.87 -20.28 16.81
C LYS A 10 -45.06 -19.65 15.42
N LEU A 11 -46.23 -19.84 14.80
CA LEU A 11 -46.54 -19.23 13.50
C LEU A 11 -46.74 -17.71 13.62
N SER A 12 -47.39 -17.23 14.69
CA SER A 12 -47.55 -15.79 14.94
C SER A 12 -46.22 -15.10 15.21
N GLU A 13 -45.33 -15.76 15.97
CA GLU A 13 -44.00 -15.27 16.30
C GLU A 13 -43.10 -15.25 15.06
N ALA A 14 -43.15 -16.29 14.22
CA ALA A 14 -42.47 -16.31 12.92
C ALA A 14 -42.98 -15.20 11.99
N LYS A 15 -44.29 -14.92 11.97
CA LYS A 15 -44.87 -13.81 11.20
C LYS A 15 -44.41 -12.44 11.69
N ALA A 16 -44.38 -12.21 13.01
CA ALA A 16 -43.91 -10.96 13.59
C ALA A 16 -42.42 -10.75 13.32
N ASN A 17 -41.61 -11.81 13.42
CA ASN A 17 -40.19 -11.78 13.11
C ASN A 17 -39.94 -11.52 11.61
N LEU A 18 -40.78 -12.06 10.73
CA LEU A 18 -40.69 -11.79 9.29
C LEU A 18 -41.05 -10.34 8.95
N ALA A 19 -42.09 -9.79 9.56
CA ALA A 19 -42.51 -8.40 9.39
C ALA A 19 -41.45 -7.39 9.89
N ASN A 20 -40.67 -7.77 10.91
CA ASN A 20 -39.58 -6.96 11.45
C ASN A 20 -38.23 -7.20 10.74
N SER A 21 -38.15 -8.18 9.82
CA SER A 21 -36.91 -8.43 9.08
C SER A 21 -36.68 -7.34 8.03
N THR A 22 -35.45 -6.85 7.95
CA THR A 22 -35.00 -5.84 6.97
C THR A 22 -35.19 -6.27 5.51
N LEU A 23 -35.39 -7.57 5.26
CA LEU A 23 -35.78 -8.13 3.96
C LEU A 23 -37.14 -7.62 3.47
N GLY A 24 -38.04 -7.19 4.38
CA GLY A 24 -39.32 -6.57 4.03
C GLY A 24 -39.28 -5.05 3.85
N GLN A 25 -38.15 -4.39 4.17
CA GLN A 25 -38.09 -2.93 4.32
C GLN A 25 -37.50 -2.21 3.10
N THR A 26 -36.68 -2.87 2.29
CA THR A 26 -36.21 -2.30 1.02
C THR A 26 -37.06 -2.80 -0.12
N SER A 27 -37.92 -1.95 -0.67
CA SER A 27 -38.71 -2.33 -1.85
C SER A 27 -37.79 -2.58 -3.04
N PRO A 28 -38.13 -3.52 -3.95
CA PRO A 28 -37.38 -3.72 -5.19
C PRO A 28 -37.16 -2.42 -5.98
N ALA A 29 -38.11 -1.49 -5.90
CA ALA A 29 -38.01 -0.15 -6.50
C ALA A 29 -36.92 0.72 -5.87
N GLN A 30 -36.70 0.65 -4.55
CA GLN A 30 -35.60 1.36 -3.89
C GLN A 30 -34.24 0.76 -4.26
N VAL A 31 -34.16 -0.57 -4.42
CA VAL A 31 -32.92 -1.23 -4.87
C VAL A 31 -32.60 -0.83 -6.30
N MET A 32 -33.58 -0.88 -7.21
CA MET A 32 -33.40 -0.43 -8.60
C MET A 32 -33.01 1.04 -8.68
N GLY A 33 -33.66 1.92 -7.93
CA GLY A 33 -33.30 3.35 -7.91
C GLY A 33 -31.86 3.59 -7.44
N ARG A 34 -31.36 2.81 -6.46
CA ARG A 34 -29.95 2.86 -6.04
C ARG A 34 -29.01 2.30 -7.10
N VAL A 35 -29.42 1.30 -7.86
CA VAL A 35 -28.63 0.75 -8.97
C VAL A 35 -28.50 1.80 -10.08
N ASP A 36 -29.60 2.44 -10.48
CA ASP A 36 -29.58 3.50 -11.51
C ASP A 36 -28.69 4.70 -11.08
N GLU A 37 -28.76 5.08 -9.80
CA GLU A 37 -27.91 6.14 -9.23
C GLU A 37 -26.43 5.74 -9.27
N LEU A 38 -26.11 4.49 -8.89
CA LEU A 38 -24.73 3.98 -8.92
C LEU A 38 -24.21 3.85 -10.35
N GLU A 39 -25.02 3.38 -11.30
CA GLU A 39 -24.65 3.32 -12.71
C GLU A 39 -24.31 4.71 -13.27
N THR A 40 -25.12 5.71 -12.90
CA THR A 40 -24.89 7.11 -13.28
C THR A 40 -23.58 7.63 -12.69
N LYS A 41 -23.32 7.36 -11.39
CA LYS A 41 -22.06 7.74 -10.73
C LYS A 41 -20.85 7.05 -11.36
N VAL A 42 -20.95 5.77 -11.70
CA VAL A 42 -19.89 5.02 -12.38
C VAL A 42 -19.57 5.64 -13.73
N ARG A 43 -20.59 5.97 -14.54
CA ARG A 43 -20.38 6.65 -15.84
C ARG A 43 -19.68 8.00 -15.67
N GLN A 44 -20.07 8.79 -14.67
CA GLN A 44 -19.42 10.08 -14.39
C GLN A 44 -17.97 9.93 -13.94
N LEU A 45 -17.67 8.95 -13.08
CA LEU A 45 -16.30 8.67 -12.61
C LEU A 45 -15.41 8.18 -13.76
N THR A 46 -15.92 7.30 -14.62
CA THR A 46 -15.18 6.84 -15.81
C THR A 46 -14.85 8.00 -16.75
N ALA A 47 -15.79 8.91 -17.00
CA ALA A 47 -15.52 10.09 -17.82
C ALA A 47 -14.45 11.01 -17.19
N ARG A 48 -14.50 11.22 -15.87
CA ARG A 48 -13.48 11.99 -15.14
C ARG A 48 -12.10 11.32 -15.21
N GLN A 49 -12.05 10.00 -15.07
CA GLN A 49 -10.82 9.22 -15.17
C GLN A 49 -10.17 9.38 -16.55
N GLN A 50 -10.95 9.28 -17.63
CA GLN A 50 -10.46 9.47 -19.01
C GLN A 50 -9.87 10.88 -19.22
N VAL A 51 -10.53 11.92 -18.68
CA VAL A 51 -10.01 13.29 -18.75
C VAL A 51 -8.69 13.43 -17.98
N LEU A 52 -8.60 12.83 -16.79
CA LEU A 52 -7.37 12.84 -16.01
C LEU A 52 -6.23 12.07 -16.71
N GLU A 53 -6.51 10.95 -17.35
CA GLU A 53 -5.52 10.20 -18.14
C GLU A 53 -4.97 11.03 -19.30
N VAL A 54 -5.82 11.78 -20.01
CA VAL A 54 -5.39 12.71 -21.06
C VAL A 54 -4.54 13.84 -20.47
N ILE A 55 -4.98 14.44 -19.37
CA ILE A 55 -4.22 15.51 -18.68
C ILE A 55 -2.87 15.00 -18.19
N VAL A 56 -2.81 13.80 -17.62
CA VAL A 56 -1.56 13.18 -17.16
C VAL A 56 -0.66 12.87 -18.35
N ALA A 57 -1.17 12.31 -19.44
CA ALA A 57 -0.38 12.07 -20.65
C ALA A 57 0.22 13.37 -21.22
N GLN A 58 -0.57 14.45 -21.22
CA GLN A 58 -0.14 15.77 -21.70
C GLN A 58 0.81 16.50 -20.73
N ALA A 59 0.56 16.40 -19.43
CA ALA A 59 1.35 17.06 -18.38
C ALA A 59 2.65 16.32 -18.08
N VAL A 60 2.64 14.99 -18.22
CA VAL A 60 3.84 14.19 -18.01
C VAL A 60 4.73 14.32 -19.23
N GLY A 61 4.28 14.15 -20.48
CA GLY A 61 5.13 14.35 -21.66
C GLY A 61 6.46 13.56 -21.68
N LEU A 62 6.70 12.72 -20.67
CA LEU A 62 7.90 11.94 -20.47
C LEU A 62 7.68 10.64 -21.22
N THR A 63 8.40 10.50 -22.32
CA THR A 63 8.53 9.21 -22.98
C THR A 63 9.27 8.24 -22.03
N PRO A 64 9.15 6.92 -22.22
CA PRO A 64 9.90 5.94 -21.43
C PRO A 64 11.40 6.22 -21.37
N GLU A 65 11.97 6.77 -22.46
CA GLU A 65 13.38 7.17 -22.56
C GLU A 65 13.68 8.34 -21.61
N LYS A 66 12.77 9.32 -21.53
CA LYS A 66 12.95 10.48 -20.64
C LYS A 66 12.81 10.09 -19.16
N ILE A 67 11.97 9.11 -18.86
CA ILE A 67 11.87 8.53 -17.51
C ILE A 67 13.17 7.83 -17.14
N ALA A 68 13.75 7.04 -18.05
CA ALA A 68 15.04 6.38 -17.82
C ALA A 68 16.17 7.40 -17.57
N GLU A 69 16.23 8.49 -18.33
CA GLU A 69 17.20 9.58 -18.10
C GLU A 69 17.07 10.22 -16.71
N LEU A 70 15.83 10.44 -16.24
CA LEU A 70 15.59 11.04 -14.93
C LEU A 70 15.96 10.09 -13.79
N ILE A 71 15.66 8.79 -13.93
CA ILE A 71 16.07 7.77 -12.97
C ILE A 71 17.59 7.69 -12.88
N ASP A 72 18.29 7.68 -14.02
CA ASP A 72 19.76 7.65 -14.07
C ASP A 72 20.37 8.91 -13.43
N ALA A 73 19.78 10.09 -13.69
CA ALA A 73 20.24 11.34 -13.10
C ALA A 73 20.08 11.34 -11.58
N GLU A 74 18.97 10.83 -11.06
CA GLU A 74 18.72 10.77 -9.62
C GLU A 74 19.58 9.71 -8.93
N ALA A 75 19.77 8.53 -9.54
CA ALA A 75 20.67 7.50 -9.05
C ALA A 75 22.13 8.02 -8.92
N LYS A 76 22.60 8.83 -9.87
CA LYS A 76 23.92 9.47 -9.80
C LYS A 76 24.03 10.46 -8.64
N LYS A 77 22.99 11.25 -8.36
CA LYS A 77 23.00 12.17 -7.21
C LYS A 77 23.04 11.41 -5.89
N VAL A 78 22.23 10.37 -5.76
CA VAL A 78 22.21 9.51 -4.57
C VAL A 78 23.58 8.86 -4.37
N LEU A 79 24.18 8.31 -5.42
CA LEU A 79 25.52 7.74 -5.35
C LEU A 79 26.58 8.78 -4.96
N ALA A 80 26.52 9.98 -5.54
CA ALA A 80 27.44 11.07 -5.18
C ALA A 80 27.27 11.49 -3.71
N ALA A 81 26.04 11.61 -3.23
CA ALA A 81 25.74 11.91 -1.82
C ALA A 81 26.26 10.81 -0.88
N MET A 82 26.10 9.54 -1.25
CA MET A 82 26.66 8.41 -0.49
C MET A 82 28.19 8.44 -0.43
N LEU A 83 28.85 8.84 -1.52
CA LEU A 83 30.31 8.98 -1.55
C LEU A 83 30.81 10.16 -0.70
N THR A 84 30.03 11.23 -0.58
CA THR A 84 30.38 12.37 0.28
C THR A 84 30.06 12.14 1.76
N GLU A 85 29.02 11.35 2.07
CA GLU A 85 28.55 11.14 3.44
C GLU A 85 29.05 9.83 4.08
N GLY A 86 29.64 8.91 3.31
CA GLY A 86 30.14 7.65 3.85
C GLY A 86 31.24 6.99 3.03
N ALA A 87 32.51 7.30 3.33
CA ALA A 87 33.61 6.34 3.51
C ALA A 87 35.00 7.00 3.45
N VAL A 88 35.31 7.95 4.34
CA VAL A 88 36.70 8.01 4.82
C VAL A 88 36.83 6.89 5.84
N VAL A 89 37.09 5.67 5.37
CA VAL A 89 37.49 4.57 6.26
C VAL A 89 38.86 4.94 6.78
N VAL A 90 38.89 5.66 7.92
CA VAL A 90 40.13 5.91 8.65
C VAL A 90 40.61 4.54 9.12
N THR A 91 41.59 3.98 8.42
CA THR A 91 42.19 2.70 8.76
C THR A 91 43.48 2.92 9.53
N VAL A 92 43.69 2.12 10.55
CA VAL A 92 44.95 2.06 11.32
C VAL A 92 45.57 0.68 11.16
N ALA A 93 46.90 0.60 11.24
CA ALA A 93 47.60 -0.68 11.21
C ALA A 93 47.41 -1.39 12.56
N CYS A 94 46.98 -2.65 12.54
CA CYS A 94 46.89 -3.46 13.75
C CYS A 94 48.30 -3.67 14.33
N PRO A 95 48.54 -3.38 15.61
CA PRO A 95 49.86 -3.49 16.22
C PRO A 95 50.39 -4.93 16.27
N SER A 96 49.51 -5.94 16.20
CA SER A 96 49.91 -7.35 16.28
C SER A 96 50.15 -8.03 14.93
N CYS A 97 49.39 -7.68 13.89
CA CYS A 97 49.50 -8.34 12.59
C CYS A 97 49.80 -7.40 11.41
N GLY A 98 49.94 -6.09 11.65
CA GLY A 98 50.27 -5.08 10.66
C GLY A 98 49.16 -4.77 9.64
N ARG A 99 48.04 -5.50 9.66
CA ARG A 99 46.95 -5.31 8.68
C ARG A 99 46.15 -4.06 8.98
N ARG A 100 45.74 -3.34 7.93
CA ARG A 100 44.89 -2.15 8.04
C ARG A 100 43.46 -2.55 8.41
N VAL A 101 42.96 -1.98 9.49
CA VAL A 101 41.61 -2.21 10.02
C VAL A 101 40.93 -0.87 10.28
N ASN A 102 39.59 -0.86 10.28
CA ASN A 102 38.83 0.36 10.57
C ASN A 102 39.11 0.83 12.00
N ARG A 103 39.50 2.09 12.18
CA ARG A 103 39.83 2.71 13.47
C ARG A 103 38.68 2.69 14.48
N LYS A 104 37.43 2.56 14.01
CA LYS A 104 36.25 2.42 14.88
C LYS A 104 36.11 1.04 15.53
N LEU A 105 36.91 0.05 15.12
CA LEU A 105 36.87 -1.29 15.69
C LEU A 105 37.76 -1.36 16.93
N SER A 106 37.23 -1.90 18.03
CA SER A 106 37.99 -2.15 19.25
C SER A 106 38.93 -3.36 19.15
N LYS A 107 38.68 -4.27 18.20
CA LYS A 107 39.46 -5.47 17.96
C LYS A 107 39.68 -5.70 16.46
N CYS A 108 40.84 -6.24 16.12
CA CYS A 108 41.19 -6.63 14.77
C CYS A 108 40.31 -7.81 14.36
N GLN A 109 39.53 -7.65 13.29
CA GLN A 109 38.67 -8.73 12.76
C GLN A 109 39.46 -9.90 12.17
N ILE A 110 40.79 -9.75 12.02
CA ILE A 110 41.64 -10.77 11.39
C ILE A 110 42.38 -11.59 12.44
N CYS A 111 43.03 -10.95 13.42
CA CYS A 111 43.81 -11.65 14.45
C CYS A 111 43.23 -11.54 15.86
N GLY A 112 42.14 -10.79 16.06
CA GLY A 112 41.47 -10.63 17.36
C GLY A 112 42.15 -9.68 18.35
N ALA A 113 43.36 -9.18 18.05
CA ALA A 113 44.09 -8.27 18.92
C ALA A 113 43.39 -6.91 19.07
N ALA A 114 43.60 -6.23 20.20
CA ALA A 114 43.08 -4.88 20.42
C ALA A 114 43.69 -3.89 19.40
N VAL A 115 42.86 -2.99 18.90
CA VAL A 115 43.27 -1.89 18.00
C VAL A 115 43.26 -0.62 18.86
N ALA A 116 44.44 -0.04 19.08
CA ALA A 116 44.63 1.19 19.85
C ALA A 116 44.67 2.42 18.93
#